data_AF-A0A1X0N8B4-F1
#
_entry.id   AF-A0A1X0N8B4-F1
#
_cell.length_a   1.000
_cell.length_b   1.000
_cell.length_c   1.000
_cell.angle_alpha   90.00
_cell.angle_beta   90.00
_cell.angle_gamma   90.00
#
_symmetry.space_group_name_H-M   'P 1'
#
loop_
_entity.id
_entity.type
_entity.pdbx_description
1 polymer ?
#
loop_
_entity_poly.entity_id
_entity_poly.type
_entity_poly.pdbx_seq_one_letter_code
_entity_poly.pdbx_strand_id
1 'polypeptide(L)'
;MNPIKQHFRLKKPCANCPFLKEGAIPLSRGRLEGIISTLIEDDHLSFQCHKTVHSKRGGNWDDEGNYEPSGHESMCAGAAAYLLKKGRPTVGMRFAFATGDAAPSDWDSVREDVID
;
A
#
# COMPACT_ATOMS: atom_id res chain seq x y z
N MET A 1 -5.70 11.27 17.62
CA MET A 1 -5.25 10.18 16.72
C MET A 1 -4.59 10.86 15.53
N ASN A 2 -3.37 10.46 15.14
CA ASN A 2 -2.68 11.05 13.99
C ASN A 2 -3.04 10.24 12.72
N PRO A 3 -3.84 10.80 11.80
CA PRO A 3 -4.37 10.06 10.65
C PRO A 3 -3.28 9.65 9.66
N ILE A 4 -2.23 10.47 9.50
CA ILE A 4 -1.11 10.19 8.58
C ILE A 4 -0.33 8.99 9.10
N LYS A 5 0.08 9.03 10.37
CA LYS A 5 0.77 7.92 11.03
C LYS A 5 -0.06 6.62 10.99
N GLN A 6 -1.38 6.73 11.14
CA GLN A 6 -2.29 5.59 11.01
C GLN A 6 -2.36 5.03 9.59
N HIS A 7 -2.34 5.89 8.57
CA HIS A 7 -2.37 5.48 7.17
C HIS A 7 -1.10 4.73 6.77
N PHE A 8 0.08 5.16 7.26
CA PHE A 8 1.38 4.53 6.97
C PHE A 8 1.83 3.51 8.02
N ARG A 9 0.93 3.00 8.87
CA ARG A 9 1.29 2.11 9.99
C ARG A 9 1.80 0.73 9.58
N LEU A 10 1.48 0.25 8.38
CA LEU A 10 1.86 -1.09 7.93
C LEU A 10 3.28 -1.10 7.39
N LYS A 11 4.18 -1.83 8.06
CA LYS A 11 5.61 -1.90 7.72
C LYS A 11 6.03 -3.20 7.04
N LYS A 12 5.14 -4.21 7.05
CA LYS A 12 5.37 -5.51 6.43
C LYS A 12 4.20 -5.90 5.53
N PRO A 13 4.45 -6.47 4.35
CA PRO A 13 3.42 -7.06 3.52
C PRO A 13 2.67 -8.15 4.29
N CYS A 14 1.39 -8.36 3.98
CA CYS A 14 0.68 -9.52 4.47
C CYS A 14 1.24 -10.81 3.81
N ALA A 15 1.04 -11.96 4.46
CA ALA A 15 1.61 -13.25 4.04
C ALA A 15 1.38 -13.63 2.56
N ASN A 16 0.28 -13.19 1.96
CA ASN A 16 -0.09 -13.45 0.57
C ASN A 16 -0.16 -12.17 -0.28
N CYS A 17 0.64 -11.16 0.07
CA CYS A 17 0.65 -9.88 -0.64
C CYS A 17 1.09 -10.08 -2.10
N PRO A 18 0.40 -9.46 -3.08
CA PRO A 18 0.76 -9.59 -4.49
C PRO A 18 2.11 -8.97 -4.87
N PHE A 19 2.70 -8.18 -3.96
CA PHE A 19 4.04 -7.60 -4.17
C PHE A 19 5.17 -8.48 -3.65
N LEU A 20 4.89 -9.62 -2.99
CA LEU A 20 5.94 -10.55 -2.57
C LEU A 20 6.49 -11.35 -3.76
N LYS A 21 7.78 -11.64 -3.74
CA LYS A 21 8.42 -12.57 -4.71
C LYS A 21 7.94 -14.00 -4.52
N GLU A 22 7.72 -14.41 -3.27
CA GLU A 22 7.30 -15.76 -2.88
C GLU A 22 6.00 -15.73 -2.06
N GLY A 23 5.14 -16.73 -2.26
CA GLY A 23 3.88 -16.85 -1.50
C GLY A 23 2.77 -15.86 -1.88
N ALA A 24 2.97 -15.07 -2.95
CA ALA A 24 1.98 -14.13 -3.44
C ALA A 24 0.68 -14.82 -3.89
N ILE A 25 -0.46 -14.19 -3.62
CA ILE A 25 -1.75 -14.64 -4.15
C ILE A 25 -1.75 -14.59 -5.69
N PRO A 26 -2.24 -15.62 -6.39
CA PRO A 26 -2.39 -15.57 -7.84
C PRO A 26 -3.41 -14.51 -8.24
N LEU A 27 -3.10 -13.80 -9.32
CA LEU A 27 -3.95 -12.76 -9.88
C LEU A 27 -4.31 -13.10 -11.31
N SER A 28 -5.40 -12.52 -11.82
CA SER A 28 -5.69 -12.57 -13.24
C SER A 28 -4.52 -11.97 -14.03
N ARG A 29 -4.30 -12.52 -15.23
CA ARG A 29 -3.24 -12.08 -16.14
C ARG A 29 -3.32 -10.56 -16.37
N GLY A 30 -2.20 -9.85 -16.20
CA GLY A 30 -2.12 -8.40 -16.40
C GLY A 30 -2.53 -7.56 -15.20
N ARG A 31 -3.11 -8.15 -14.14
CA ARG A 31 -3.62 -7.40 -12.98
C ARG A 31 -2.49 -6.74 -12.20
N LEU A 32 -1.42 -7.50 -11.91
CA LEU A 32 -0.29 -6.95 -11.14
C LEU A 32 0.42 -5.86 -11.94
N GLU A 33 0.62 -6.09 -13.23
CA GLU A 33 1.22 -5.15 -14.16
C GLU A 33 0.39 -3.85 -14.24
N GLY A 34 -0.93 -3.95 -14.33
CA GLY A 34 -1.82 -2.79 -14.31
C GLY A 34 -1.71 -1.98 -13.02
N ILE A 35 -1.64 -2.64 -11.86
CA ILE A 35 -1.44 -1.96 -10.57
C ILE A 35 -0.11 -1.23 -10.54
N ILE A 36 0.96 -1.90 -10.98
CA ILE A 36 2.29 -1.31 -11.05
C ILE A 36 2.27 -0.09 -11.99
N SER A 37 1.66 -0.19 -13.17
CA SER A 37 1.53 0.91 -14.12
C SER A 37 0.90 2.12 -13.45
N THR A 38 -0.25 1.96 -12.79
CA THR A 38 -0.92 3.05 -12.07
C THR A 38 -0.05 3.64 -10.96
N LEU A 39 0.59 2.80 -10.14
CA LEU A 39 1.48 3.24 -9.06
C LEU A 39 2.68 4.05 -9.55
N ILE A 40 3.15 3.74 -10.76
CA ILE A 40 4.30 4.37 -11.39
C ILE A 40 3.86 5.61 -12.21
N GLU A 41 2.66 5.65 -12.76
CA GLU A 41 2.20 6.78 -13.57
C GLU A 41 1.59 7.90 -12.72
N ASP A 42 0.96 7.58 -11.59
CA ASP A 42 0.31 8.54 -10.70
C ASP A 42 0.81 8.43 -9.27
N ASP A 43 1.63 9.42 -8.85
CA ASP A 43 2.19 9.47 -7.51
C ASP A 43 1.28 10.17 -6.49
N HIS A 44 0.07 10.61 -6.87
CA HIS A 44 -0.92 11.16 -5.93
C HIS A 44 -1.72 10.05 -5.24
N LEU A 45 -1.80 8.85 -5.84
CA LEU A 45 -2.62 7.76 -5.34
C LEU A 45 -1.89 6.92 -4.30
N SER A 46 -2.61 6.55 -3.23
CA SER A 46 -2.16 5.54 -2.27
C SER A 46 -2.82 4.21 -2.56
N PHE A 47 -2.03 3.16 -2.79
CA PHE A 47 -2.55 1.81 -2.97
C PHE A 47 -2.95 1.22 -1.61
N GLN A 48 -4.26 1.10 -1.39
CA GLN A 48 -4.81 0.62 -0.12
C GLN A 48 -4.54 -0.86 0.09
N CYS A 49 -4.23 -1.24 1.33
CA CYS A 49 -4.09 -2.64 1.71
C CYS A 49 -5.45 -3.35 1.67
N HIS A 50 -5.57 -4.41 0.87
CA HIS A 50 -6.82 -5.19 0.80
C HIS A 50 -7.28 -5.72 2.16
N LYS A 51 -6.34 -6.06 3.07
CA LYS A 51 -6.67 -6.55 4.41
C LYS A 51 -7.15 -5.47 5.37
N THR A 52 -6.94 -4.19 5.09
CA THR A 52 -7.49 -3.10 5.91
C THR A 52 -8.84 -2.66 5.36
N VAL A 53 -8.94 -2.56 4.03
CA VAL A 53 -10.19 -2.27 3.30
C VAL A 53 -11.26 -3.33 3.60
N HIS A 54 -10.93 -4.61 3.47
CA HIS A 54 -11.83 -5.73 3.76
C HIS A 54 -11.59 -6.31 5.17
N SER A 55 -11.66 -5.45 6.18
CA SER A 55 -11.59 -5.88 7.59
C SER A 55 -12.84 -5.50 8.33
N LYS A 56 -13.03 -6.06 9.54
CA LYS A 56 -14.11 -5.64 10.46
C LYS A 56 -14.05 -4.16 10.85
N ARG A 57 -12.90 -3.50 10.63
CA ARG A 57 -12.70 -2.07 10.89
C ARG A 57 -12.66 -1.24 9.62
N GLY A 58 -12.73 -1.86 8.44
CA GLY A 58 -12.71 -1.17 7.16
C GLY A 58 -14.03 -0.47 6.88
N GLY A 59 -14.04 0.32 5.81
CA GLY A 59 -15.22 0.98 5.28
C GLY A 59 -16.34 0.06 4.78
N ASN A 60 -17.40 0.67 4.28
CA ASN A 60 -18.57 -0.01 3.74
C ASN A 60 -18.51 -0.07 2.21
N TRP A 61 -19.04 -1.15 1.66
CA TRP A 61 -19.30 -1.29 0.23
C TRP A 61 -20.80 -1.25 0.01
N ASP A 62 -21.25 -0.40 -0.91
CA ASP A 62 -22.65 -0.40 -1.32
C ASP A 62 -22.92 -1.47 -2.39
N ASP A 63 -24.20 -1.64 -2.74
CA ASP A 63 -24.65 -2.63 -3.73
C ASP A 63 -24.18 -2.30 -5.16
N GLU A 64 -23.74 -1.06 -5.41
CA GLU A 64 -23.18 -0.60 -6.70
C GLU A 64 -21.66 -0.81 -6.78
N GLY A 65 -21.02 -1.24 -5.68
CA GLY A 65 -19.59 -1.47 -5.59
C GLY A 65 -18.77 -0.23 -5.29
N ASN A 66 -19.39 0.87 -4.85
CA ASN A 66 -18.67 2.03 -4.34
C ASN A 66 -18.18 1.77 -2.91
N TYR A 67 -17.06 2.41 -2.56
CA TYR A 67 -16.44 2.26 -1.24
C TYR A 67 -16.51 3.55 -0.42
N GLU A 68 -17.10 3.46 0.76
CA GLU A 68 -17.11 4.52 1.76
C GLU A 68 -16.01 4.27 2.82
N PRO A 69 -14.95 5.11 2.90
CA PRO A 69 -13.83 4.86 3.81
C PRO A 69 -14.20 4.98 5.29
N SER A 70 -13.63 4.10 6.12
CA SER A 70 -13.76 4.17 7.59
C SER A 70 -12.72 5.06 8.27
N GLY A 71 -11.62 5.39 7.57
CA GLY A 71 -10.43 6.00 8.15
C GLY A 71 -9.44 4.98 8.76
N HIS A 72 -9.77 3.69 8.77
CA HIS A 72 -8.86 2.62 9.18
C HIS A 72 -8.07 1.99 8.04
N GLU A 73 -8.25 2.48 6.82
CA GLU A 73 -7.47 2.05 5.67
C GLU A 73 -5.97 2.36 5.89
N SER A 74 -5.13 1.69 5.13
CA SER A 74 -3.68 1.89 5.20
C SER A 74 -3.09 1.70 3.84
N MET A 75 -2.02 2.42 3.58
CA MET A 75 -1.16 2.10 2.46
C MET A 75 -0.66 0.66 2.59
N CYS A 76 -0.70 -0.07 1.49
CA CYS A 76 -0.12 -1.40 1.40
C CYS A 76 1.40 -1.33 1.58
N ALA A 77 1.92 -2.06 2.57
CA ALA A 77 3.37 -2.11 2.82
C ALA A 77 4.17 -2.69 1.65
N GLY A 78 3.61 -3.65 0.90
CA GLY A 78 4.26 -4.22 -0.29
C GLY A 78 4.39 -3.19 -1.42
N ALA A 79 3.32 -2.43 -1.67
CA ALA A 79 3.35 -1.34 -2.64
C ALA A 79 4.29 -0.21 -2.21
N ALA A 80 4.30 0.15 -0.92
CA ALA A 80 5.21 1.16 -0.37
C ALA A 80 6.68 0.75 -0.53
N ALA A 81 7.02 -0.49 -0.17
CA ALA A 81 8.36 -1.05 -0.33
C ALA A 81 8.78 -1.09 -1.82
N TYR A 82 7.88 -1.51 -2.71
CA TYR A 82 8.10 -1.50 -4.16
C TYR A 82 8.42 -0.08 -4.68
N LEU A 83 7.60 0.91 -4.33
CA LEU A 83 7.78 2.30 -4.75
C LEU A 83 9.10 2.89 -4.22
N LEU A 84 9.48 2.61 -2.97
CA LEU A 84 10.75 3.04 -2.42
C LEU A 84 11.94 2.36 -3.10
N LYS A 85 11.81 1.07 -3.46
CA LYS A 85 12.82 0.35 -4.24
C LYS A 85 13.04 0.97 -5.62
N LYS A 86 11.97 1.50 -6.24
CA LYS A 86 12.02 2.27 -7.50
C LYS A 86 12.46 3.74 -7.33
N GLY A 87 12.62 4.24 -6.10
CA GLY A 87 12.91 5.65 -5.83
C GLY A 87 11.73 6.58 -6.16
N ARG A 88 10.49 6.07 -6.13
CA ARG A 88 9.27 6.79 -6.51
C ARG A 88 8.22 6.83 -5.40
N PRO A 89 8.52 7.41 -4.22
CA PRO A 89 7.52 7.56 -3.17
C PRO A 89 6.36 8.45 -3.63
N THR A 90 5.14 8.10 -3.23
CA THR A 90 3.95 8.92 -3.50
C THR A 90 4.06 10.29 -2.82
N VAL A 91 3.27 11.28 -3.26
CA VAL A 91 3.10 12.57 -2.59
C VAL A 91 2.75 12.36 -1.11
N GLY A 92 1.84 11.43 -0.81
CA GLY A 92 1.45 11.09 0.55
C GLY A 92 2.62 10.56 1.39
N MET A 93 3.47 9.70 0.83
CA MET A 93 4.68 9.21 1.51
C MET A 93 5.65 10.35 1.77
N ARG A 94 5.93 11.19 0.76
CA ARG A 94 6.82 12.35 0.91
C ARG A 94 6.35 13.31 1.98
N PHE A 95 5.06 13.58 2.05
CA PHE A 95 4.46 14.38 3.11
C PHE A 95 4.66 13.75 4.48
N ALA A 96 4.36 12.46 4.63
CA ALA A 96 4.58 11.73 5.90
C ALA A 96 6.05 11.69 6.32
N PHE A 97 6.99 11.66 5.38
CA PHE A 97 8.43 11.74 5.66
C PHE A 97 8.81 13.13 6.16
N ALA A 98 8.30 14.18 5.51
CA ALA A 98 8.58 15.55 5.89
C ALA A 98 8.02 15.92 7.27
N THR A 99 6.87 15.35 7.64
CA THR A 99 6.24 15.57 8.96
C THR A 99 6.72 14.63 10.05
N GLY A 100 7.55 13.63 9.72
CA GLY A 100 8.04 12.63 10.67
C GLY A 100 7.01 11.56 11.08
N ASP A 101 5.90 11.45 10.35
CA ASP A 101 4.86 10.45 10.58
C ASP A 101 5.20 9.06 10.02
N ALA A 102 6.14 9.01 9.08
CA ALA A 102 6.80 7.82 8.56
C ALA A 102 8.26 8.14 8.21
N ALA A 103 9.09 7.12 8.05
CA ALA A 103 10.45 7.23 7.55
C ALA A 103 10.63 6.41 6.27
N PRO A 104 11.50 6.83 5.33
CA PRO A 104 11.85 6.01 4.16
C PRO A 104 12.33 4.60 4.53
N SER A 105 13.07 4.49 5.65
CA SER A 105 13.62 3.23 6.15
C SER A 105 12.59 2.29 6.78
N ASP A 106 11.33 2.72 6.94
CA ASP A 106 10.29 1.93 7.59
C ASP A 106 9.98 0.59 6.88
N TRP A 107 10.36 0.46 5.62
CA TRP A 107 10.14 -0.74 4.80
C TRP A 107 11.45 -1.45 4.39
N ASP A 108 12.61 -1.05 4.91
CA ASP A 108 13.90 -1.64 4.54
C ASP A 108 13.96 -3.13 4.82
N SER A 109 13.34 -3.59 5.92
CA SER A 109 13.37 -5.00 6.32
C SER A 109 12.67 -5.97 5.35
N VAL A 110 11.87 -5.45 4.41
CA VAL A 110 11.10 -6.24 3.44
C VAL A 110 11.48 -5.94 1.99
N ARG A 111 12.49 -5.10 1.78
CA ARG A 111 12.91 -4.61 0.45
C ARG A 111 13.31 -5.75 -0.49
N GLU A 112 13.96 -6.78 0.05
CA GLU A 112 14.42 -7.93 -0.72
C GLU A 112 13.32 -8.98 -0.95
N ASP A 113 12.25 -8.95 -0.16
CA ASP A 113 11.11 -9.86 -0.27
C ASP A 113 10.12 -9.43 -1.35
N VAL A 114 10.15 -8.14 -1.74
CA VAL A 114 9.23 -7.58 -2.73
C VAL A 114 9.78 -7.61 -4.15
N ILE A 115 8.86 -7.75 -5.11
CA ILE A 115 9.14 -7.71 -6.56
C ILE A 115 9.96 -6.49 -6.97
N ASP A 116 10.64 -6.58 -8.12
CA ASP A 116 11.63 -5.59 -8.56
C ASP A 116 11.04 -4.29 -9.10
#